data_AF-A0A6V7X795-F1
#
_entry.id   AF-A0A6V7X795-F1
#
_cell.length_a   1.000
_cell.length_b   1.000
_cell.length_c   1.000
_cell.angle_alpha   90.00
_cell.angle_beta   90.00
_cell.angle_gamma   90.00
#
_symmetry.space_group_name_H-M   'P 1'
#
loop_
_entity.id
_entity.type
_entity.pdbx_description
1 polymer ?
#
loop_
_entity_poly.entity_id
_entity_poly.type
_entity_poly.pdbx_seq_one_letter_code
_entity_poly.pdbx_strand_id
1 'polypeptide(L)'
;MNESFKRYFPSASVPLPTHNPLQLLHWKDQERQHNTWYLEKYNRLQDSRKQPLSVDCGPDDRLIIQFKEQVNKMICIYHNYRELETFCIHPLLFSHDLISKETRLLFCIKDQIDGSIRYKFRVKFVSQDEVIAFCSAVAGYVTIKSYEEWSKQSEGARTPTFSERGRTPMSEKGNITPLEQTF
;
A
#
# COMPACT_ATOMS: atom_id res chain seq x y z
N MET A 1 -68.20 -3.78 37.03
CA MET A 1 -67.95 -4.32 35.67
C MET A 1 -67.00 -3.39 34.94
N ASN A 2 -65.71 -3.71 34.84
CA ASN A 2 -65.07 -4.21 33.63
C ASN A 2 -63.57 -4.40 33.91
N GLU A 3 -63.13 -5.65 33.76
CA GLU A 3 -61.73 -6.05 33.83
C GLU A 3 -60.96 -5.57 32.60
N SER A 4 -59.63 -5.72 32.68
CA SER A 4 -58.66 -5.73 31.58
C SER A 4 -57.90 -4.43 31.38
N PHE A 5 -56.72 -4.34 32.01
CA PHE A 5 -55.46 -4.11 31.31
C PHE A 5 -54.29 -4.49 32.22
N LYS A 6 -54.10 -5.80 32.42
CA LYS A 6 -52.77 -6.34 32.77
C LYS A 6 -51.99 -6.46 31.48
N ARG A 7 -50.96 -5.64 31.29
CA ARG A 7 -49.86 -5.99 30.38
C ARG A 7 -48.57 -6.04 31.19
N TYR A 8 -48.09 -7.28 31.26
CA TYR A 8 -46.85 -7.76 31.82
C TYR A 8 -45.66 -6.96 31.29
N PHE A 9 -44.82 -6.45 32.19
CA PHE A 9 -43.41 -6.23 31.90
C PHE A 9 -42.67 -7.48 32.34
N PRO A 10 -42.03 -8.24 31.44
CA PRO A 10 -41.06 -9.23 31.89
C PRO A 10 -39.81 -8.48 32.38
N SER A 11 -39.42 -8.72 33.64
CA SER A 11 -38.05 -8.48 34.10
C SER A 11 -37.11 -9.40 33.32
N ALA A 12 -36.71 -8.97 32.13
CA ALA A 12 -35.52 -9.49 31.48
C ALA A 12 -34.34 -8.70 32.06
N SER A 13 -33.67 -9.28 33.05
CA SER A 13 -32.30 -8.90 33.40
C SER A 13 -31.45 -8.96 32.13
N VAL A 14 -31.06 -7.79 31.61
CA VAL A 14 -30.10 -7.70 30.50
C VAL A 14 -28.79 -8.29 31.00
N PRO A 15 -28.28 -9.40 30.43
CA PRO A 15 -26.94 -9.83 30.76
C PRO A 15 -25.97 -8.76 30.25
N LEU A 16 -25.19 -8.18 31.16
CA LEU A 16 -24.04 -7.36 30.80
C LEU A 16 -23.18 -8.17 29.82
N PRO A 17 -22.73 -7.59 28.69
CA PRO A 17 -21.82 -8.29 27.81
C PRO A 17 -20.53 -8.60 28.59
N THR A 18 -20.38 -9.85 28.99
CA THR A 18 -19.13 -10.39 29.52
C THR A 18 -18.14 -10.45 28.36
N HIS A 19 -17.49 -9.31 28.09
CA HIS A 19 -16.32 -9.29 27.22
C HIS A 19 -15.22 -10.10 27.90
N ASN A 20 -15.11 -11.37 27.50
CA ASN A 20 -13.99 -12.20 27.89
C ASN A 20 -12.72 -11.58 27.30
N PRO A 21 -11.68 -11.26 28.08
CA PRO A 21 -10.43 -10.69 27.57
C PRO A 21 -9.77 -11.59 26.51
N LEU A 22 -10.02 -12.90 26.54
CA LEU A 22 -9.57 -13.86 25.53
C LEU A 22 -10.23 -13.65 24.15
N GLN A 23 -11.46 -13.16 24.08
CA GLN A 23 -12.13 -12.84 22.80
C GLN A 23 -11.55 -11.57 22.16
N LEU A 24 -11.14 -10.59 22.98
CA LEU A 24 -10.41 -9.40 22.52
C LEU A 24 -9.00 -9.75 22.03
N LEU A 25 -8.34 -10.74 22.64
CA LEU A 25 -7.06 -11.29 22.16
C LEU A 25 -7.24 -12.03 20.82
N HIS A 26 -8.25 -12.91 20.72
CA HIS A 26 -8.58 -13.59 19.47
C HIS A 26 -8.94 -12.61 18.34
N TRP A 27 -9.66 -11.51 18.64
CA TRP A 27 -9.98 -10.48 17.66
C TRP A 27 -8.74 -9.76 17.15
N LYS A 28 -7.82 -9.36 18.05
CA LYS A 28 -6.56 -8.71 17.68
C LYS A 28 -5.62 -9.63 16.88
N ASP A 29 -5.64 -10.93 17.17
CA ASP A 29 -4.84 -11.92 16.45
C ASP A 29 -5.45 -12.30 15.09
N GLN A 30 -6.79 -12.29 14.95
CA GLN A 30 -7.46 -12.40 13.65
C GLN A 30 -7.25 -11.16 12.78
N GLU A 31 -7.40 -9.94 13.31
CA GLU A 31 -7.12 -8.70 12.57
C GLU A 31 -5.66 -8.61 12.11
N ARG A 32 -4.70 -9.12 12.91
CA ARG A 32 -3.29 -9.23 12.52
C ARG A 32 -3.09 -10.10 11.28
N GLN A 33 -3.87 -11.16 11.12
CA GLN A 33 -3.77 -12.04 9.94
C GLN A 33 -4.44 -11.43 8.71
N HIS A 34 -5.55 -10.69 8.87
CA HIS A 34 -6.33 -10.18 7.73
C HIS A 34 -5.70 -9.00 6.98
N ASN A 35 -4.65 -8.38 7.51
CA ASN A 35 -3.95 -7.25 6.86
C ASN A 35 -2.42 -7.44 6.81
N THR A 36 -1.95 -8.67 6.71
CA THR A 36 -0.54 -9.00 6.57
C THR A 36 -0.33 -9.83 5.31
N TRP A 37 0.62 -9.42 4.47
CA TRP A 37 0.97 -10.10 3.23
C TRP A 37 2.47 -10.37 3.16
N TYR A 38 2.85 -11.43 2.44
CA TYR A 38 4.23 -11.91 2.38
C TYR A 38 4.96 -11.44 1.13
N LEU A 39 6.21 -11.05 1.31
CA LEU A 39 7.08 -10.51 0.28
C LEU A 39 8.30 -11.39 0.07
N GLU A 40 8.74 -11.52 -1.18
CA GLU A 40 10.04 -12.10 -1.52
C GLU A 40 11.15 -11.05 -1.53
N LYS A 41 10.81 -9.80 -1.86
CA LYS A 41 11.79 -8.73 -2.00
C LYS A 41 11.20 -7.37 -1.68
N TYR A 42 12.00 -6.52 -1.05
CA TYR A 42 11.72 -5.11 -0.82
C TYR A 42 12.90 -4.25 -1.31
N ASN A 43 12.60 -3.18 -2.05
CA ASN A 43 13.60 -2.21 -2.50
C ASN A 43 13.11 -0.78 -2.24
N ARG A 44 13.77 -0.06 -1.34
CA ARG A 44 13.66 1.39 -1.21
C ARG A 44 14.47 2.07 -2.31
N LEU A 45 13.79 2.78 -3.20
CA LEU A 45 14.43 3.51 -4.30
C LEU A 45 14.70 4.97 -3.93
N GLN A 46 13.76 5.62 -3.25
CA GLN A 46 13.87 7.01 -2.84
C GLN A 46 13.13 7.24 -1.52
N ASP A 47 13.84 7.82 -0.56
CA ASP A 47 13.28 8.42 0.66
C ASP A 47 14.18 9.61 1.02
N SER A 48 13.58 10.78 1.22
CA SER A 48 14.31 11.99 1.64
C SER A 48 15.10 11.85 2.95
N ARG A 49 14.74 10.88 3.81
CA ARG A 49 15.28 10.74 5.18
C ARG A 49 16.13 9.48 5.38
N LYS A 50 16.11 8.55 4.42
CA LYS A 50 16.74 7.24 4.55
C LYS A 50 17.54 6.89 3.30
N GLN A 51 18.65 6.18 3.49
CA GLN A 51 19.42 5.66 2.37
C GLN A 51 18.64 4.55 1.63
N PRO A 52 18.87 4.35 0.32
CA PRO A 52 18.36 3.20 -0.42
C PRO A 52 18.66 1.87 0.30
N LEU A 53 17.75 0.92 0.18
CA LEU A 53 17.81 -0.37 0.87
C LEU A 53 17.21 -1.45 -0.02
N SER A 54 17.91 -2.57 -0.19
CA SER A 54 17.39 -3.78 -0.85
C SER A 54 17.43 -4.93 0.15
N VAL A 55 16.31 -5.62 0.31
CA VAL A 55 16.18 -6.80 1.16
C VAL A 55 15.56 -7.90 0.32
N ASP A 56 16.26 -9.03 0.24
CA ASP A 56 15.78 -10.26 -0.36
C ASP A 56 15.45 -11.24 0.78
N CYS A 57 14.30 -11.90 0.70
CA CYS A 57 13.84 -12.83 1.72
C CYS A 57 14.50 -14.20 1.49
N GLY A 58 15.37 -14.63 2.41
CA GLY A 58 15.89 -15.99 2.45
C GLY A 58 14.82 -17.02 2.88
N PRO A 59 15.14 -18.32 2.81
CA PRO A 59 14.21 -19.41 3.14
C PRO A 59 13.72 -19.39 4.59
N ASP A 60 14.53 -18.86 5.53
CA ASP A 60 14.19 -18.74 6.94
C ASP A 60 13.75 -17.32 7.33
N ASP A 61 13.79 -16.38 6.38
CA ASP A 61 13.44 -14.99 6.62
C ASP A 61 11.93 -14.77 6.47
N ARG A 62 11.43 -13.76 7.19
CA ARG A 62 10.05 -13.30 7.09
C ARG A 62 10.02 -11.83 6.72
N LEU A 63 9.83 -11.54 5.44
CA LEU A 63 9.55 -10.22 4.93
C LEU A 63 8.04 -10.05 4.70
N ILE A 64 7.43 -9.08 5.38
CA ILE A 64 5.98 -8.85 5.32
C ILE A 64 5.66 -7.37 5.12
N ILE A 65 4.53 -7.11 4.47
CA ILE A 65 3.87 -5.81 4.43
C ILE A 65 2.57 -5.89 5.23
N GLN A 66 2.29 -4.87 6.03
CA GLN A 66 1.09 -4.78 6.85
C GLN A 66 0.34 -3.48 6.58
N PHE A 67 -0.98 -3.58 6.47
CA PHE A 67 -1.85 -2.41 6.41
C PHE A 67 -2.59 -2.22 7.73
N LYS A 68 -2.28 -1.14 8.44
CA LYS A 68 -2.90 -0.78 9.72
C LYS A 68 -4.00 0.25 9.46
N GLU A 69 -5.18 -0.25 9.10
CA GLU A 69 -6.31 0.60 8.74
C GLU A 69 -6.82 1.45 9.92
N GLN A 70 -6.86 0.91 11.14
CA GLN A 70 -7.37 1.63 12.32
C GLN A 70 -6.35 2.61 12.92
N VAL A 71 -5.06 2.45 12.59
CA VAL A 71 -3.98 3.31 13.07
C VAL A 71 -3.54 4.20 11.92
N ASN A 72 -4.28 5.28 11.66
CA ASN A 72 -3.94 6.34 10.70
C ASN A 72 -3.70 5.90 9.24
N LYS A 73 -4.31 4.79 8.80
CA LYS A 73 -4.12 4.25 7.43
C LYS A 73 -2.63 4.11 7.11
N MET A 74 -1.92 3.40 7.97
CA MET A 74 -0.47 3.25 7.85
C MET A 74 -0.12 1.94 7.15
N ILE A 75 0.85 1.98 6.25
CA ILE A 75 1.52 0.77 5.75
C ILE A 75 2.85 0.63 6.48
N CYS A 76 3.14 -0.58 6.93
CA CYS A 76 4.39 -0.94 7.59
C CYS A 76 5.05 -2.10 6.84
N ILE A 77 6.38 -2.12 6.77
CA ILE A 77 7.16 -3.22 6.18
C ILE A 77 8.10 -3.75 7.24
N TYR A 78 8.07 -5.06 7.48
CA TYR A 78 8.90 -5.73 8.48
C TYR A 78 9.76 -6.81 7.85
N HIS A 79 10.98 -6.96 8.34
CA HIS A 79 11.87 -8.08 8.05
C HIS A 79 12.33 -8.71 9.36
N ASN A 80 12.01 -9.98 9.57
CA ASN A 80 12.34 -10.71 10.81
C ASN A 80 11.93 -9.93 12.08
N TYR A 81 10.69 -9.44 12.09
CA TYR A 81 10.10 -8.62 13.17
C TYR A 81 10.71 -7.22 13.36
N ARG A 82 11.72 -6.85 12.57
CA ARG A 82 12.28 -5.50 12.55
C ARG A 82 11.53 -4.64 11.55
N GLU A 83 11.07 -3.48 11.99
CA GLU A 83 10.46 -2.49 11.10
C GLU A 83 11.50 -1.87 10.17
N LEU A 84 11.25 -1.95 8.87
CA LEU A 84 12.03 -1.31 7.82
C LEU A 84 11.39 0.03 7.41
N GLU A 85 10.07 0.01 7.25
CA GLU A 85 9.28 1.16 6.84
C GLU A 85 7.97 1.30 7.58
N THR A 86 7.57 2.57 7.71
CA THR A 86 6.25 2.99 8.16
C THR A 86 5.90 4.29 7.46
N PHE A 87 4.80 4.32 6.71
CA PHE A 87 4.32 5.52 6.05
C PHE A 87 2.80 5.55 5.99
N CYS A 88 2.24 6.76 5.91
CA CYS A 88 0.81 7.01 5.87
C CYS A 88 0.29 6.99 4.43
N ILE A 89 -0.85 6.35 4.21
CA ILE A 89 -1.53 6.35 2.91
C ILE A 89 -2.84 7.14 2.91
N HIS A 90 -3.02 8.05 3.86
CA HIS A 90 -4.24 8.85 3.92
C HIS A 90 -4.35 9.79 2.71
N PRO A 91 -5.45 9.75 1.92
CA PRO A 91 -5.56 10.50 0.66
C PRO A 91 -5.55 12.02 0.84
N LEU A 92 -5.96 12.52 2.02
CA LEU A 92 -5.85 13.95 2.36
C LEU A 92 -4.41 14.45 2.54
N LEU A 93 -3.46 13.54 2.84
CA LEU A 93 -2.07 13.91 3.12
C LEU A 93 -1.16 13.62 1.94
N PHE A 94 -1.44 12.53 1.21
CA PHE A 94 -0.57 12.03 0.16
C PHE A 94 -1.38 11.61 -1.06
N SER A 95 -0.74 11.72 -2.23
CA SER A 95 -1.18 11.11 -3.47
C SER A 95 -0.36 9.84 -3.69
N HIS A 96 -1.03 8.75 -4.09
CA HIS A 96 -0.39 7.45 -4.28
C HIS A 96 -0.68 6.92 -5.66
N ASP A 97 0.37 6.75 -6.44
CA ASP A 97 0.35 5.93 -7.65
C ASP A 97 0.93 4.56 -7.29
N LEU A 98 0.08 3.54 -7.28
CA LEU A 98 0.47 2.14 -7.13
C LEU A 98 0.45 1.48 -8.51
N ILE A 99 1.60 1.08 -9.01
CA ILE A 99 1.72 0.45 -10.34
C ILE A 99 1.92 -1.05 -10.14
N SER A 100 1.00 -1.84 -10.69
CA SER A 100 1.02 -3.29 -10.59
C SER A 100 1.56 -3.95 -11.86
N LYS A 101 2.44 -4.94 -11.70
CA LYS A 101 2.94 -5.82 -12.75
C LYS A 101 3.19 -7.21 -12.19
N GLU A 102 2.37 -8.20 -12.57
CA GLU A 102 2.47 -9.58 -12.08
C GLU A 102 2.47 -9.63 -10.53
N THR A 103 3.51 -10.20 -9.91
CA THR A 103 3.68 -10.25 -8.45
C THR A 103 4.39 -9.02 -7.87
N ARG A 104 4.64 -7.98 -8.67
CA ARG A 104 5.41 -6.79 -8.27
C ARG A 104 4.51 -5.57 -8.18
N LEU A 105 4.74 -4.76 -7.15
CA LEU A 105 4.14 -3.45 -7.00
C LEU A 105 5.22 -2.38 -6.87
N LEU A 106 5.05 -1.28 -7.60
CA LEU A 106 5.83 -0.06 -7.45
C LEU A 106 4.97 1.01 -6.79
N PHE A 107 5.42 1.50 -5.64
CA PHE A 107 4.78 2.58 -4.89
C PHE A 107 5.47 3.89 -5.21
N CYS A 108 4.68 4.89 -5.58
CA CYS A 108 5.10 6.27 -5.72
C CYS A 108 4.19 7.15 -4.86
N ILE A 109 4.74 7.70 -3.79
CA ILE A 109 4.01 8.49 -2.80
C ILE A 109 4.45 9.95 -2.93
N LYS A 110 3.47 10.81 -3.20
CA LYS A 110 3.67 12.24 -3.44
C LYS A 110 3.04 13.05 -2.31
N ASP A 111 3.71 14.12 -1.92
CA ASP A 111 3.14 15.13 -1.03
C ASP A 111 2.00 15.86 -1.76
N GLN A 112 0.83 16.02 -1.12
CA GLN A 112 -0.32 16.70 -1.75
C GLN A 112 -0.09 18.22 -1.91
N ILE A 113 0.82 18.81 -1.14
CA ILE A 113 1.03 20.27 -1.16
C ILE A 113 1.79 20.70 -2.41
N ASP A 114 2.89 20.01 -2.74
CA ASP A 114 3.81 20.39 -3.82
C ASP A 114 3.95 19.33 -4.93
N GLY A 115 3.32 18.17 -4.78
CA GLY A 115 3.39 17.06 -5.73
C GLY A 115 4.73 16.32 -5.76
N SER A 116 5.67 16.68 -4.87
CA SER A 116 7.01 16.07 -4.83
C SER A 116 6.95 14.61 -4.37
N ILE A 117 7.80 13.76 -4.96
CA ILE A 117 7.88 12.35 -4.57
C ILE A 117 8.60 12.27 -3.21
N ARG A 118 7.85 11.90 -2.18
CA ARG A 118 8.35 11.68 -0.82
C ARG A 118 8.97 10.29 -0.66
N TYR A 119 8.28 9.28 -1.19
CA TYR A 119 8.69 7.88 -1.08
C TYR A 119 8.52 7.18 -2.43
N LYS A 120 9.52 6.41 -2.81
CA LYS A 120 9.46 5.48 -3.94
C LYS A 120 10.09 4.17 -3.54
N PHE A 121 9.35 3.08 -3.64
CA PHE A 121 9.86 1.76 -3.32
C PHE A 121 9.11 0.68 -4.11
N ARG A 122 9.74 -0.48 -4.24
CA ARG A 122 9.23 -1.63 -4.98
C ARG A 122 9.18 -2.84 -4.07
N VAL A 123 8.11 -3.61 -4.19
CA VAL A 123 7.97 -4.90 -3.51
C VAL A 123 7.68 -6.00 -4.54
N LYS A 124 8.11 -7.21 -4.22
CA LYS A 124 7.71 -8.44 -4.90
C LYS A 124 7.02 -9.33 -3.89
N PHE A 125 5.78 -9.71 -4.15
CA PHE A 125 4.99 -10.62 -3.33
C PHE A 125 5.32 -12.08 -3.68
N VAL A 126 5.07 -12.98 -2.73
CA VAL A 126 5.27 -14.43 -2.92
C VAL A 126 4.29 -15.05 -3.92
N SER A 127 3.15 -14.41 -4.16
CA SER A 127 2.15 -14.87 -5.12
C SER A 127 1.32 -13.72 -5.69
N GLN A 128 0.61 -13.99 -6.78
CA GLN A 128 -0.32 -13.03 -7.36
C GLN A 128 -1.57 -12.83 -6.49
N ASP A 129 -2.01 -13.86 -5.77
CA ASP A 129 -3.15 -13.77 -4.86
C ASP A 129 -2.89 -12.78 -3.72
N GLU A 130 -1.66 -12.75 -3.20
CA GLU A 130 -1.23 -11.78 -2.20
C GLU A 130 -1.27 -10.35 -2.74
N VAL A 131 -0.88 -10.13 -4.00
CA VAL A 131 -1.01 -8.83 -4.66
C VAL A 131 -2.47 -8.39 -4.75
N ILE A 132 -3.35 -9.29 -5.19
CA ILE A 132 -4.78 -8.99 -5.34
C ILE A 132 -5.38 -8.64 -3.98
N ALA A 133 -5.15 -9.48 -2.96
CA ALA A 133 -5.65 -9.26 -1.62
C ALA A 133 -5.15 -7.94 -1.02
N PHE A 134 -3.85 -7.63 -1.18
CA PHE A 134 -3.27 -6.37 -0.75
C PHE A 134 -3.93 -5.18 -1.46
N CYS A 135 -3.98 -5.20 -2.79
CA CYS A 135 -4.56 -4.14 -3.61
C CYS A 135 -6.03 -3.89 -3.24
N SER A 136 -6.82 -4.95 -3.03
CA SER A 136 -8.21 -4.84 -2.58
C SER A 136 -8.33 -4.15 -1.22
N ALA A 137 -7.43 -4.44 -0.28
CA ALA A 137 -7.45 -3.82 1.05
C ALA A 137 -7.12 -2.31 1.01
N VAL A 138 -6.26 -1.87 0.08
CA VAL A 138 -5.82 -0.47 0.00
C VAL A 138 -6.55 0.36 -1.05
N ALA A 139 -7.37 -0.23 -1.92
CA ALA A 139 -8.01 0.43 -3.06
C ALA A 139 -8.87 1.66 -2.71
N GLY A 140 -9.40 1.73 -1.48
CA GLY A 140 -10.13 2.92 -1.00
C GLY A 140 -9.25 4.14 -0.70
N TYR A 141 -7.93 3.97 -0.71
CA TYR A 141 -6.96 4.98 -0.26
C TYR A 141 -5.93 5.34 -1.34
N VAL A 142 -5.63 4.41 -2.25
CA VAL A 142 -4.58 4.57 -3.27
C VAL A 142 -5.13 4.37 -4.67
N THR A 143 -4.56 5.09 -5.65
CA THR A 143 -4.88 4.84 -7.06
C THR A 143 -4.01 3.71 -7.59
N ILE A 144 -4.65 2.64 -8.05
CA ILE A 144 -3.98 1.45 -8.60
C ILE A 144 -4.05 1.52 -10.12
N LYS A 145 -2.90 1.42 -10.78
CA LYS A 145 -2.77 1.42 -12.24
C LYS A 145 -2.07 0.13 -12.67
N SER A 146 -2.49 -0.47 -13.77
CA SER A 146 -1.67 -1.50 -14.41
C SER A 146 -0.41 -0.86 -15.02
N TYR A 147 0.66 -1.65 -15.12
CA TYR A 147 1.88 -1.19 -15.78
C TYR A 147 1.62 -0.76 -17.23
N GLU A 148 0.74 -1.46 -17.94
CA GLU A 148 0.38 -1.20 -19.33
C GLU A 148 -0.38 0.12 -19.50
N GLU A 149 -1.25 0.47 -18.55
CA GLU A 149 -1.93 1.77 -18.53
C GLU A 149 -0.96 2.91 -18.22
N TRP A 150 -0.08 2.68 -17.24
CA TRP A 150 0.90 3.67 -16.83
C TRP A 150 1.94 3.93 -17.93
N SER A 151 2.42 2.89 -18.61
CA SER A 151 3.43 2.99 -19.66
C SER A 151 2.93 3.83 -20.83
N LYS A 152 1.71 3.58 -21.32
CA LYS A 152 1.07 4.35 -22.40
C LYS A 152 0.93 5.84 -22.07
N GLN A 153 0.59 6.17 -20.82
CA GLN A 153 0.47 7.57 -20.37
C GLN A 153 1.84 8.26 -20.27
N SER A 154 2.87 7.52 -19.83
CA SER A 154 4.23 8.04 -19.75
C SER A 154 4.88 8.27 -21.12
N GLU A 155 4.53 7.45 -22.13
CA GLU A 155 4.94 7.64 -23.52
C GLU A 155 4.26 8.84 -24.16
N GLY A 156 2.97 9.09 -23.86
CA GLY A 156 2.24 10.26 -24.33
C GLY A 156 2.71 11.60 -23.72
N ALA A 157 3.44 11.58 -22.61
CA ALA A 157 4.08 12.75 -22.01
C ALA A 157 5.44 13.10 -22.64
N ARG A 158 5.95 12.27 -23.57
CA ARG A 158 7.03 12.69 -24.47
C ARG A 158 6.42 13.67 -25.47
N THR A 159 6.60 14.96 -25.21
CA THR A 159 6.26 16.05 -26.14
C THR A 159 6.57 15.63 -27.58
N PRO A 160 5.64 15.71 -28.54
CA PRO A 160 6.01 15.65 -29.93
C PRO A 160 6.96 16.81 -30.18
N THR A 161 8.23 16.52 -30.46
CA THR A 161 9.14 17.51 -31.03
C THR A 161 8.62 17.84 -32.41
N PHE A 162 7.75 18.84 -32.47
CA PHE A 162 7.47 19.56 -33.69
C PHE A 162 8.69 20.46 -33.94
N SER A 163 9.60 20.01 -34.81
CA SER A 163 10.39 20.96 -35.59
C SER A 163 10.87 20.30 -36.87
N GLU A 164 10.60 21.04 -37.93
CA GLU A 164 11.03 20.85 -39.29
C GLU A 164 12.54 20.66 -39.43
N ARG A 165 12.92 19.98 -40.52
CA ARG A 165 14.15 20.15 -41.30
C ARG A 165 15.32 20.86 -40.60
N GLY A 166 16.32 20.06 -40.26
CA GLY A 166 17.73 20.42 -40.46
C GLY A 166 18.46 20.99 -39.24
N ARG A 167 19.64 20.40 -39.00
CA ARG A 167 20.73 20.79 -38.09
C ARG A 167 20.64 20.30 -36.64
N THR A 168 21.42 19.26 -36.37
CA THR A 168 22.13 19.05 -35.09
C THR A 168 22.95 20.30 -34.73
N PRO A 169 23.18 20.64 -33.43
CA PRO A 169 24.06 19.80 -32.60
C PRO A 169 23.83 19.75 -31.07
N MET A 170 24.47 18.72 -30.48
CA MET A 170 24.98 18.59 -29.10
C MET A 170 23.99 18.24 -27.97
N SER A 171 23.69 16.94 -27.95
CA SER A 171 23.64 16.04 -26.79
C SER A 171 24.08 16.61 -25.42
N GLU A 172 23.10 16.91 -24.56
CA GLU A 172 23.19 16.56 -23.14
C GLU A 172 22.25 15.38 -22.88
N LYS A 173 22.84 14.18 -22.84
CA LYS A 173 22.15 12.98 -22.35
C LYS A 173 21.85 13.17 -20.87
N GLY A 174 20.67 13.70 -20.56
CA GLY A 174 20.00 13.40 -19.29
C GLY A 174 19.89 11.90 -19.18
N ASN A 175 20.68 11.31 -18.28
CA ASN A 175 20.84 9.88 -18.12
C ASN A 175 19.57 9.32 -17.44
N ILE A 176 18.49 9.16 -18.21
CA ILE A 176 17.29 8.47 -17.74
C ILE A 176 17.60 6.99 -17.83
N THR A 177 17.88 6.36 -16.69
CA THR A 177 18.00 4.91 -16.60
C THR A 177 16.74 4.28 -17.21
N PRO A 178 16.85 3.36 -18.18
CA PRO A 178 15.68 2.75 -18.80
C PRO A 178 14.84 2.05 -17.73
N LEU A 179 13.55 2.40 -17.65
CA LEU A 179 12.63 1.88 -16.64
C LEU A 179 12.40 0.36 -16.75
N GLU A 180 12.80 -0.27 -17.85
CA GLU A 180 12.85 -1.73 -17.98
C GLU A 180 13.83 -2.39 -16.99
N GLN A 181 14.82 -1.66 -16.49
CA GLN A 181 15.69 -2.10 -15.39
C GLN A 181 15.08 -1.84 -14.00
N THR A 182 13.95 -1.12 -13.94
CA THR A 182 13.26 -0.73 -12.70
C THR A 182 12.15 -1.71 -12.31
N PHE A 183 11.73 -2.59 -13.21
CA PHE A 183 10.77 -3.66 -12.90
C PHE A 183 11.45 -4.98 -12.59
#